data_AF-A0A847PPX6-F1
#
_entry.id   AF-A0A847PPX6-F1
#
_cell.length_a   1.000
_cell.length_b   1.000
_cell.length_c   1.000
_cell.angle_alpha   90.00
_cell.angle_beta   90.00
_cell.angle_gamma   90.00
#
_symmetry.space_group_name_H-M   'P 1'
#
loop_
_entity.id
_entity.type
_entity.pdbx_description
1 polymer ?
#
loop_
_entity_poly.entity_id
_entity_poly.type
_entity_poly.pdbx_seq_one_letter_code
_entity_poly.pdbx_strand_id
1 'polypeptide(L)'
;MQIELIVQDSKSGNAWDMSELVNSGISWETNIAERPGKLTFEYIDQENISINEGSPVSFKIDGQGIFFGYVFKKKQSKSGKIQITAYDQMRYLKNKDTYVFSGLTASEIFLRITSDFKLKAEVVNASTYVVAPRVHDNKTLFEVIQYGIDETLINTGSWYMLRDNFGKLQFINVNTLKTDLFIGDESLLVDYDYSSSIDDDSYNQIKLIKENQETQKREVYIVKDSSTI
;
A
#
# COMPACT_ATOMS: atom_id res chain seq x y z
N MET A 1 6.21 -22.61 13.55
CA MET A 1 6.24 -21.63 12.47
C MET A 1 7.41 -21.96 11.56
N GLN A 2 7.12 -22.59 10.43
CA GLN A 2 8.08 -22.91 9.39
C GLN A 2 8.15 -21.74 8.42
N ILE A 3 9.33 -21.15 8.25
CA ILE A 3 9.56 -20.07 7.31
C ILE A 3 10.08 -20.66 5.99
N GLU A 4 9.58 -20.17 4.87
CA GLU A 4 10.11 -20.42 3.53
C GLU A 4 10.39 -19.06 2.86
N LEU A 5 11.66 -18.75 2.63
CA LEU A 5 12.11 -17.57 1.89
C LEU A 5 12.91 -18.00 0.67
N ILE A 6 12.28 -17.96 -0.50
CA ILE A 6 12.92 -18.30 -1.77
C ILE A 6 13.24 -17.03 -2.55
N VAL A 7 14.47 -16.94 -3.03
CA VAL A 7 14.91 -15.87 -3.93
C VAL A 7 15.47 -16.50 -5.20
N GLN A 8 14.91 -16.12 -6.35
CA GLN A 8 15.45 -16.54 -7.65
C GLN A 8 16.23 -15.38 -8.26
N ASP A 9 17.49 -15.61 -8.59
CA ASP A 9 18.34 -14.60 -9.19
C ASP A 9 17.87 -14.23 -10.60
N SER A 10 17.65 -12.95 -10.85
CA SER A 10 17.14 -12.43 -12.13
C SER A 10 18.09 -12.62 -13.31
N LYS A 11 19.40 -12.83 -13.06
CA LYS A 11 20.41 -12.98 -14.12
C LYS A 11 20.71 -14.43 -14.43
N SER A 12 21.02 -15.23 -13.42
CA SER A 12 21.39 -16.65 -13.58
C SER A 12 20.20 -17.59 -13.63
N GLY A 13 19.05 -17.19 -13.08
CA GLY A 13 17.86 -18.05 -12.94
C GLY A 13 17.96 -19.05 -11.78
N ASN A 14 19.09 -19.10 -11.07
CA ASN A 14 19.27 -19.97 -9.90
C ASN A 14 18.35 -19.52 -8.76
N ALA A 15 17.75 -20.48 -8.06
CA ALA A 15 16.91 -20.22 -6.89
C ALA A 15 17.62 -20.68 -5.61
N TRP A 16 17.51 -19.86 -4.57
CA TRP A 16 18.11 -20.09 -3.27
C TRP A 16 17.02 -20.13 -2.21
N ASP A 17 17.09 -21.14 -1.34
CA ASP A 17 16.35 -21.14 -0.09
C ASP A 17 17.18 -20.39 0.96
N MET A 18 16.69 -19.21 1.34
CA MET A 18 17.34 -18.30 2.25
C MET A 18 16.85 -18.46 3.70
N SER A 19 15.93 -19.40 3.96
CA SER A 19 15.20 -19.50 5.23
C SER A 19 16.12 -19.63 6.45
N GLU A 20 17.16 -20.46 6.35
CA GLU A 20 18.15 -20.69 7.40
C GLU A 20 19.26 -19.62 7.48
N LEU A 21 19.37 -18.77 6.44
CA LEU A 21 20.42 -17.75 6.33
C LEU A 21 20.00 -16.39 6.91
N VAL A 22 18.69 -16.19 7.11
CA VAL A 22 18.09 -14.91 7.53
C VAL A 22 17.58 -14.93 8.97
N ASN A 23 18.04 -15.87 9.79
CA ASN A 23 17.51 -16.32 11.09
C ASN A 23 17.10 -15.25 12.12
N SER A 24 17.46 -13.98 11.93
CA SER A 24 16.84 -12.85 12.64
C SER A 24 16.93 -11.59 11.78
N GLY A 25 15.85 -11.21 11.09
CA GLY A 25 15.86 -9.98 10.30
C GLY A 25 14.83 -9.85 9.18
N ILE A 26 13.92 -10.81 9.01
CA ILE A 26 12.80 -10.63 8.08
C ILE A 26 11.79 -9.67 8.72
N SER A 27 11.52 -8.56 8.04
CA SER A 27 10.44 -7.64 8.34
C SER A 27 9.56 -7.50 7.11
N TRP A 28 8.25 -7.67 7.31
CA TRP A 28 7.23 -7.42 6.29
C TRP A 28 6.34 -6.28 6.77
N GLU A 29 6.32 -5.19 6.01
CA GLU A 29 5.49 -4.03 6.25
C GLU A 29 4.39 -4.00 5.18
N THR A 30 3.13 -3.83 5.60
CA THR A 30 1.97 -3.66 4.72
C THR A 30 1.06 -2.55 5.26
N ASN A 31 0.23 -1.96 4.41
CA ASN A 31 -0.64 -0.84 4.77
C ASN A 31 -1.93 -0.83 3.94
N ILE A 32 -3.00 -0.24 4.49
CA ILE A 32 -4.27 -0.02 3.77
C ILE A 32 -4.17 1.17 2.80
N ALA A 33 -3.32 2.15 3.13
CA ALA A 33 -3.05 3.34 2.34
C ALA A 33 -2.11 3.05 1.15
N GLU A 34 -1.80 4.10 0.38
CA GLU A 34 -1.00 4.08 -0.84
C GLU A 34 0.50 3.75 -0.64
N ARG A 35 0.82 2.62 -0.01
CA ARG A 35 2.20 2.17 0.18
C ARG A 35 2.33 0.72 -0.28
N PRO A 36 3.34 0.40 -1.11
CA PRO A 36 3.58 -0.98 -1.47
C PRO A 36 3.99 -1.80 -0.25
N GLY A 37 3.58 -3.06 -0.23
CA GLY A 37 4.13 -4.02 0.73
C GLY A 37 5.64 -4.11 0.54
N LYS A 38 6.36 -4.17 1.66
CA LYS A 38 7.82 -4.12 1.70
C LYS A 38 8.33 -5.27 2.53
N LEU A 39 9.16 -6.10 1.93
CA LEU A 39 9.89 -7.15 2.62
C LEU A 39 11.36 -6.75 2.74
N THR A 40 11.91 -6.76 3.94
CA THR A 40 13.34 -6.58 4.17
C THR A 40 13.91 -7.76 4.91
N PHE A 41 15.08 -8.21 4.50
CA PHE A 41 15.83 -9.25 5.20
C PHE A 41 17.33 -9.01 5.04
N GLU A 42 18.12 -9.60 5.94
CA GLU A 42 19.59 -9.51 5.93
C GLU A 42 20.18 -10.91 6.00
N TYR A 43 21.30 -11.13 5.30
CA TYR A 43 22.11 -12.34 5.40
C TYR A 43 23.61 -11.98 5.33
N ILE A 44 24.46 -12.92 5.74
CA ILE A 44 25.92 -12.79 5.58
C ILE A 44 26.30 -13.27 4.18
N ASP A 45 27.06 -12.45 3.45
CA ASP A 45 27.52 -12.74 2.10
C ASP A 45 28.18 -14.12 1.99
N GLN A 46 27.83 -14.87 0.95
CA GLN A 46 28.33 -16.22 0.66
C GLN A 46 28.81 -16.25 -0.79
N GLU A 47 29.99 -16.83 -1.04
CA GLU A 47 30.60 -16.82 -2.38
C GLU A 47 29.72 -17.44 -3.48
N ASN A 48 28.84 -18.37 -3.11
CA ASN A 48 27.96 -19.08 -4.05
C ASN A 48 26.57 -18.45 -4.22
N ILE A 49 26.18 -17.44 -3.44
CA ILE A 49 24.86 -16.83 -3.50
C ILE A 49 24.95 -15.48 -4.18
N SER A 50 24.29 -15.35 -5.33
CA SER A 50 24.13 -14.08 -6.03
C SER A 50 22.66 -13.72 -6.11
N ILE A 51 22.31 -12.54 -5.59
CA ILE A 51 20.96 -11.97 -5.70
C ILE A 51 21.11 -10.58 -6.33
N ASN A 52 20.47 -10.38 -7.49
CA ASN A 52 20.48 -9.11 -8.21
C ASN A 52 19.14 -8.36 -8.05
N GLU A 53 19.15 -7.06 -8.28
CA GLU A 53 17.92 -6.27 -8.41
C GLU A 53 17.02 -6.86 -9.51
N GLY A 54 15.71 -6.78 -9.31
CA GLY A 54 14.69 -7.44 -10.14
C GLY A 54 14.49 -8.93 -9.85
N SER A 55 15.30 -9.55 -8.99
CA SER A 55 15.10 -10.93 -8.56
C SER A 55 13.75 -11.10 -7.85
N PRO A 56 12.88 -12.05 -8.24
CA PRO A 56 11.66 -12.32 -7.50
C PRO A 56 11.96 -12.95 -6.13
N VAL A 57 11.14 -12.58 -5.14
CA VAL A 57 11.19 -13.07 -3.77
C VAL A 57 9.83 -13.64 -3.41
N SER A 58 9.82 -14.86 -2.89
CA SER A 58 8.66 -15.54 -2.33
C SER A 58 8.89 -15.79 -0.85
N PHE A 59 8.00 -15.27 -0.01
CA PHE A 59 8.03 -15.48 1.43
C PHE A 59 6.72 -16.12 1.89
N LYS A 60 6.83 -17.28 2.55
CA LYS A 60 5.71 -18.03 3.10
C LYS A 60 5.97 -18.40 4.56
N ILE A 61 4.89 -18.54 5.31
CA ILE A 61 4.89 -19.05 6.67
C ILE A 61 3.90 -20.21 6.74
N ASP A 62 4.37 -21.36 7.23
CA ASP A 62 3.56 -22.59 7.35
C ASP A 62 2.83 -22.95 6.04
N GLY A 63 3.50 -22.73 4.89
CA GLY A 63 2.98 -22.96 3.54
C GLY A 63 2.07 -21.85 2.99
N GLN A 64 1.62 -20.91 3.82
CA GLN A 64 0.78 -19.79 3.40
C GLN A 64 1.62 -18.66 2.79
N GLY A 65 1.24 -18.21 1.60
CA GLY A 65 1.88 -17.07 0.94
C GLY A 65 1.68 -15.77 1.71
N ILE A 66 2.78 -15.14 2.13
CA ILE A 66 2.76 -13.88 2.90
C ILE A 66 3.17 -12.70 2.00
N PHE A 67 4.24 -12.88 1.22
CA PHE A 67 4.74 -11.83 0.34
C PHE A 67 5.30 -12.42 -0.95
N PHE A 68 4.96 -11.79 -2.07
CA PHE A 68 5.63 -12.03 -3.35
C PHE A 68 5.95 -10.68 -3.98
N GLY A 69 7.19 -10.51 -4.40
CA GLY A 69 7.66 -9.24 -4.94
C GLY A 69 9.03 -9.34 -5.58
N TYR A 70 9.70 -8.21 -5.72
CA TYR A 70 10.97 -8.13 -6.44
C TYR A 70 11.99 -7.34 -5.64
N VAL A 71 13.26 -7.75 -5.69
CA VAL A 71 14.38 -7.04 -5.09
C VAL A 71 14.55 -5.68 -5.76
N PHE A 72 14.40 -4.60 -5.00
CA PHE A 72 14.61 -3.23 -5.50
C PHE A 72 15.91 -2.60 -4.98
N LYS A 73 16.41 -3.07 -3.84
CA LYS A 73 17.62 -2.54 -3.25
C LYS A 73 18.42 -3.66 -2.61
N LYS A 74 19.71 -3.67 -2.91
CA LYS A 74 20.73 -4.42 -2.19
C LYS A 74 21.70 -3.44 -1.55
N LYS A 75 22.00 -3.63 -0.28
CA LYS A 75 23.00 -2.84 0.46
C LYS A 75 23.99 -3.78 1.11
N GLN A 76 25.27 -3.58 0.85
CA GLN A 76 26.35 -4.34 1.48
C GLN A 76 27.08 -3.46 2.51
N SER A 77 27.42 -4.03 3.66
CA SER A 77 28.25 -3.39 4.68
C SER A 77 29.68 -3.92 4.65
N LYS A 78 30.61 -3.19 5.29
CA LYS A 78 32.01 -3.66 5.48
C LYS A 78 32.11 -4.96 6.28
N SER A 79 31.09 -5.31 7.08
CA SER A 79 31.07 -6.54 7.87
C SER A 79 30.57 -7.74 7.06
N GLY A 80 30.42 -7.63 5.73
CA GLY A 80 29.89 -8.70 4.88
C GLY A 80 28.39 -8.93 5.01
N LYS A 81 27.64 -8.03 5.66
CA LYS A 81 26.17 -8.13 5.75
C LYS A 81 25.54 -7.57 4.48
N ILE A 82 24.62 -8.33 3.89
CA ILE A 82 23.81 -7.92 2.74
C ILE A 82 22.37 -7.75 3.20
N GLN A 83 21.87 -6.52 3.09
CA GLN A 83 20.47 -6.18 3.33
C GLN A 83 19.73 -6.08 1.99
N ILE A 84 18.62 -6.79 1.90
CA ILE A 84 17.72 -6.78 0.75
C ILE A 84 16.45 -6.01 1.11
N THR A 85 15.97 -5.20 0.19
CA THR A 85 14.62 -4.62 0.23
C THR A 85 13.89 -5.02 -1.04
N ALA A 86 12.78 -5.72 -0.87
CA ALA A 86 11.86 -6.09 -1.93
C ALA A 86 10.53 -5.37 -1.75
N TYR A 87 9.86 -5.06 -2.87
CA TYR A 87 8.50 -4.54 -2.86
C TYR A 87 7.61 -5.44 -3.70
N ASP A 88 6.32 -5.51 -3.33
CA ASP A 88 5.29 -6.18 -4.13
C ASP A 88 4.92 -5.36 -5.39
N GLN A 89 3.92 -5.83 -6.16
CA GLN A 89 3.55 -5.15 -7.41
C GLN A 89 2.89 -3.78 -7.20
N MET A 90 2.37 -3.47 -6.01
CA MET A 90 1.86 -2.12 -5.72
C MET A 90 2.96 -1.08 -5.93
N ARG A 91 4.24 -1.46 -5.89
CA ARG A 91 5.35 -0.55 -6.19
C ARG A 91 5.25 0.08 -7.58
N TYR A 92 4.72 -0.64 -8.56
CA TYR A 92 4.56 -0.13 -9.93
C TYR A 92 3.40 0.87 -10.05
N LEU A 93 2.46 0.89 -9.11
CA LEU A 93 1.42 1.93 -9.03
C LEU A 93 1.97 3.31 -8.59
N LYS A 94 3.25 3.40 -8.20
CA LYS A 94 3.93 4.68 -7.95
C LYS A 94 4.46 5.35 -9.22
N ASN A 95 4.38 4.68 -10.37
CA ASN A 95 4.62 5.33 -11.66
C ASN A 95 3.59 6.45 -11.87
N LYS A 96 3.97 7.48 -12.63
CA LYS A 96 3.11 8.61 -12.96
C LYS A 96 2.68 8.53 -14.41
N ASP A 97 1.45 8.92 -14.66
CA ASP A 97 0.89 9.04 -16.01
C ASP A 97 -0.23 10.09 -16.02
N THR A 98 -0.79 10.34 -17.21
CA THR A 98 -1.94 11.21 -17.41
C THR A 98 -3.14 10.42 -17.91
N TYR A 99 -4.23 10.48 -17.17
CA TYR A 99 -5.49 9.79 -17.49
C TYR A 99 -6.66 10.76 -17.56
N VAL A 100 -7.59 10.48 -18.47
CA VAL A 100 -8.92 11.12 -18.50
C VAL A 100 -9.95 10.01 -18.41
N PHE A 101 -10.62 9.92 -17.27
CA PHE A 101 -11.69 8.95 -17.06
C PHE A 101 -13.04 9.65 -17.04
N SER A 102 -14.03 8.97 -17.60
CA SER A 102 -15.42 9.42 -17.65
C SER A 102 -16.31 8.19 -17.70
N GLY A 103 -17.35 8.15 -16.87
CA GLY A 103 -18.34 7.08 -16.89
C GLY A 103 -17.82 5.72 -16.39
N LEU A 104 -16.76 5.70 -15.59
CA LEU A 104 -16.21 4.47 -15.00
C LEU A 104 -16.40 4.45 -13.49
N THR A 105 -16.48 3.25 -12.92
CA THR A 105 -16.40 2.98 -11.49
C THR A 105 -14.94 2.87 -11.01
N ALA A 106 -14.71 2.93 -9.70
CA ALA A 106 -13.37 2.77 -9.13
C ALA A 106 -12.70 1.43 -9.50
N SER A 107 -13.47 0.33 -9.49
CA SER A 107 -12.98 -0.98 -9.90
C SER A 107 -12.63 -1.06 -11.39
N GLU A 108 -13.35 -0.33 -12.25
CA GLU A 108 -13.05 -0.29 -13.69
C GLU A 108 -11.82 0.58 -13.98
N ILE A 109 -11.65 1.70 -13.27
CA ILE A 109 -10.42 2.51 -13.30
C ILE A 109 -9.22 1.65 -12.90
N PHE A 110 -9.34 0.90 -11.79
CA PHE A 110 -8.33 -0.05 -11.34
C PHE A 110 -7.97 -1.09 -12.41
N LEU A 111 -8.97 -1.75 -13.02
CA LEU A 111 -8.75 -2.73 -14.08
C LEU A 111 -8.08 -2.12 -15.30
N ARG A 112 -8.49 -0.91 -15.69
CA ARG A 112 -7.90 -0.22 -16.84
C ARG A 112 -6.42 0.08 -16.61
N ILE A 113 -6.08 0.69 -15.48
CA ILE A 113 -4.70 1.03 -15.11
C ILE A 113 -3.84 -0.22 -15.01
N THR A 114 -4.31 -1.25 -14.31
CA THR A 114 -3.54 -2.48 -14.13
C THR A 114 -3.33 -3.22 -15.46
N SER A 115 -4.32 -3.21 -16.36
CA SER A 115 -4.17 -3.74 -17.71
C SER A 115 -3.15 -2.97 -18.55
N ASP A 116 -3.20 -1.64 -18.54
CA ASP A 116 -2.28 -0.77 -19.30
C ASP A 116 -0.82 -1.01 -18.87
N PHE A 117 -0.59 -1.23 -17.57
CA PHE A 117 0.72 -1.53 -16.99
C PHE A 117 1.05 -3.03 -16.92
N LYS A 118 0.19 -3.91 -17.47
CA LYS A 118 0.36 -5.37 -17.49
C LYS A 118 0.60 -5.99 -16.10
N LEU A 119 -0.04 -5.43 -15.08
CA LEU A 119 0.01 -5.93 -13.70
C LEU A 119 -0.96 -7.09 -13.54
N LYS A 120 -0.58 -8.09 -12.73
CA LYS A 120 -1.49 -9.18 -12.37
C LYS A 120 -2.50 -8.67 -11.36
N ALA A 121 -3.75 -8.52 -11.77
CA ALA A 121 -4.78 -7.92 -10.94
C ALA A 121 -6.11 -8.68 -10.98
N GLU A 122 -6.94 -8.46 -9.97
CA GLU A 122 -8.34 -8.86 -9.94
C GLU A 122 -9.21 -7.89 -9.13
N VAL A 123 -10.49 -7.86 -9.47
CA VAL A 123 -11.52 -7.20 -8.67
C VAL A 123 -12.22 -8.27 -7.85
N VAL A 124 -12.00 -8.26 -6.53
CA VAL A 124 -12.65 -9.17 -5.59
C VAL A 124 -14.07 -8.69 -5.32
N ASN A 125 -14.25 -7.38 -5.17
CA ASN A 125 -15.58 -6.75 -5.05
C ASN A 125 -15.65 -5.55 -5.98
N ALA A 126 -16.58 -5.58 -6.93
CA ALA A 126 -16.81 -4.47 -7.84
C ALA A 126 -17.46 -3.29 -7.11
N SER A 127 -16.98 -2.08 -7.38
CA SER A 127 -17.65 -0.86 -6.96
C SER A 127 -18.81 -0.52 -7.89
N THR A 128 -19.86 0.12 -7.39
CA THR A 128 -21.08 0.42 -8.15
C THR A 128 -21.25 1.90 -8.52
N TYR A 129 -20.54 2.80 -7.83
CA TYR A 129 -20.62 4.23 -8.10
C TYR A 129 -19.77 4.62 -9.30
N VAL A 130 -20.38 5.34 -10.24
CA VAL A 130 -19.70 5.90 -11.41
C VAL A 130 -19.11 7.25 -11.01
N VAL A 131 -17.79 7.39 -11.13
CA VAL A 131 -17.11 8.63 -10.73
C VAL A 131 -17.29 9.75 -11.74
N ALA A 132 -17.34 10.98 -11.23
CA ALA A 132 -17.43 12.17 -12.06
C ALA A 132 -16.21 12.27 -13.00
N PRO A 133 -16.39 12.74 -14.25
CA PRO A 133 -15.29 12.88 -15.19
C PRO A 133 -14.18 13.77 -14.64
N ARG A 134 -12.94 13.32 -14.76
CA ARG A 134 -11.78 14.07 -14.25
C ARG A 134 -10.54 13.82 -15.09
N VAL A 135 -9.78 14.90 -15.26
CA VAL A 135 -8.42 14.85 -15.80
C VAL A 135 -7.45 14.64 -14.63
N HIS A 136 -6.65 13.59 -14.72
CA HIS A 136 -5.57 13.28 -13.79
C HIS A 136 -4.24 13.52 -14.50
N ASP A 137 -3.68 14.72 -14.36
CA ASP A 137 -2.42 15.07 -15.01
C ASP A 137 -1.21 14.77 -14.12
N ASN A 138 -0.24 14.02 -14.65
CA ASN A 138 1.02 13.66 -13.99
C ASN A 138 0.83 13.13 -12.56
N LYS A 139 -0.19 12.28 -12.39
CA LYS A 139 -0.56 11.66 -11.11
C LYS A 139 0.01 10.25 -11.03
N THR A 140 0.35 9.82 -9.83
CA THR A 140 0.68 8.40 -9.64
C THR A 140 -0.56 7.55 -9.93
N LEU A 141 -0.35 6.35 -10.47
CA LEU A 141 -1.46 5.42 -10.72
C LEU A 141 -2.27 5.15 -9.44
N PHE A 142 -1.60 5.11 -8.30
CA PHE A 142 -2.21 5.08 -6.97
C PHE A 142 -3.18 6.22 -6.74
N GLU A 143 -2.74 7.48 -6.89
CA GLU A 143 -3.61 8.65 -6.69
C GLU A 143 -4.84 8.63 -7.61
N VAL A 144 -4.69 8.13 -8.84
CA VAL A 144 -5.80 8.03 -9.79
C VAL A 144 -6.84 6.99 -9.34
N ILE A 145 -6.39 5.82 -8.89
CA ILE A 145 -7.29 4.79 -8.36
C ILE A 145 -7.91 5.26 -7.04
N GLN A 146 -7.11 5.88 -6.16
CA GLN A 146 -7.54 6.37 -4.85
C GLN A 146 -8.63 7.42 -4.99
N TYR A 147 -8.51 8.35 -5.94
CA TYR A 147 -9.59 9.28 -6.25
C TYR A 147 -10.91 8.56 -6.55
N GLY A 148 -10.85 7.46 -7.32
CA GLY A 148 -12.02 6.64 -7.60
C GLY A 148 -12.65 6.04 -6.34
N ILE A 149 -11.79 5.52 -5.45
CA ILE A 149 -12.18 4.94 -4.16
C ILE A 149 -12.80 6.01 -3.25
N ASP A 150 -12.19 7.20 -3.17
CA ASP A 150 -12.64 8.30 -2.33
C ASP A 150 -14.02 8.82 -2.77
N GLU A 151 -14.22 9.04 -4.07
CA GLU A 151 -15.51 9.43 -4.62
C GLU A 151 -16.59 8.38 -4.34
N THR A 152 -16.24 7.09 -4.46
CA THR A 152 -17.15 6.00 -4.12
C THR A 152 -17.51 6.01 -2.63
N LEU A 153 -16.53 6.22 -1.76
CA LEU A 153 -16.73 6.29 -0.32
C LEU A 153 -17.63 7.47 0.06
N ILE A 154 -17.35 8.66 -0.45
CA ILE A 154 -18.13 9.87 -0.18
C ILE A 154 -19.60 9.70 -0.58
N ASN A 155 -19.85 9.10 -1.75
CA ASN A 155 -21.20 9.04 -2.31
C ASN A 155 -22.01 7.81 -1.87
N THR A 156 -21.36 6.73 -1.42
CA THR A 156 -22.06 5.48 -1.09
C THR A 156 -21.79 4.94 0.31
N GLY A 157 -20.80 5.49 1.02
CA GLY A 157 -20.28 4.92 2.27
C GLY A 157 -19.49 3.61 2.10
N SER A 158 -19.32 3.11 0.88
CA SER A 158 -18.58 1.88 0.61
C SER A 158 -17.09 2.18 0.49
N TRP A 159 -16.29 1.64 1.41
CA TRP A 159 -14.85 1.80 1.42
C TRP A 159 -14.14 0.63 0.76
N TYR A 160 -13.20 0.93 -0.13
CA TYR A 160 -12.38 -0.04 -0.85
C TYR A 160 -10.90 0.21 -0.57
N MET A 161 -10.09 -0.83 -0.75
CA MET A 161 -8.64 -0.75 -0.65
C MET A 161 -7.97 -1.59 -1.74
N LEU A 162 -6.68 -1.33 -1.95
CA LEU A 162 -5.80 -2.17 -2.76
C LEU A 162 -4.89 -2.99 -1.84
N ARG A 163 -4.64 -4.24 -2.21
CA ARG A 163 -3.57 -5.06 -1.59
C ARG A 163 -2.92 -5.96 -2.63
N ASP A 164 -1.64 -6.28 -2.47
CA ASP A 164 -1.04 -7.39 -3.18
C ASP A 164 -1.23 -8.68 -2.35
N ASN A 165 -1.95 -9.64 -2.91
CA ASN A 165 -2.15 -10.96 -2.33
C ASN A 165 -1.24 -11.96 -3.04
N PHE A 166 0.01 -12.03 -2.58
CA PHE A 166 1.03 -12.97 -3.06
C PHE A 166 1.24 -12.93 -4.59
N GLY A 167 1.50 -11.75 -5.12
CA GLY A 167 1.79 -11.51 -6.54
C GLY A 167 0.53 -11.28 -7.37
N LYS A 168 -0.59 -10.96 -6.72
CA LYS A 168 -1.84 -10.60 -7.38
C LYS A 168 -2.47 -9.39 -6.70
N LEU A 169 -2.56 -8.29 -7.43
CA LEU A 169 -3.13 -7.05 -6.94
C LEU A 169 -4.67 -7.16 -6.87
N GLN A 170 -5.25 -6.90 -5.72
CA GLN A 170 -6.67 -7.05 -5.47
C GLN A 170 -7.32 -5.70 -5.16
N PHE A 171 -8.44 -5.42 -5.83
CA PHE A 171 -9.39 -4.39 -5.44
C PHE A 171 -10.50 -5.01 -4.59
N ILE A 172 -10.63 -4.61 -3.33
CA ILE A 172 -11.46 -5.29 -2.32
C ILE A 172 -12.22 -4.29 -1.45
N ASN A 173 -13.45 -4.64 -1.06
CA ASN A 173 -14.24 -3.84 -0.14
C ASN A 173 -13.75 -4.11 1.30
N VAL A 174 -13.41 -3.06 2.04
CA VAL A 174 -12.85 -3.20 3.40
C VAL A 174 -13.82 -3.90 4.34
N ASN A 175 -15.14 -3.76 4.12
CA ASN A 175 -16.14 -4.43 4.96
C ASN A 175 -16.11 -5.95 4.84
N THR A 176 -15.65 -6.51 3.72
CA THR A 176 -15.55 -7.98 3.55
C THR A 176 -14.32 -8.56 4.22
N LEU A 177 -13.41 -7.72 4.74
CA LEU A 177 -12.21 -8.12 5.47
C LEU A 177 -12.42 -8.19 6.98
N LYS A 178 -13.62 -7.87 7.46
CA LYS A 178 -13.97 -8.00 8.88
C LYS A 178 -13.83 -9.45 9.31
N THR A 179 -13.13 -9.66 10.42
CA THR A 179 -12.96 -10.97 11.04
C THR A 179 -13.66 -10.98 12.39
N ASP A 180 -14.01 -12.16 12.88
CA ASP A 180 -14.52 -12.34 14.24
C ASP A 180 -13.39 -12.36 15.29
N LEU A 181 -12.19 -11.89 14.94
CA LEU A 181 -11.04 -11.80 15.84
C LEU A 181 -11.21 -10.60 16.77
N PHE A 182 -11.19 -10.86 18.07
CA PHE A 182 -11.18 -9.82 19.09
C PHE A 182 -9.81 -9.77 19.76
N ILE A 183 -9.19 -8.58 19.71
CA ILE A 183 -7.92 -8.29 20.40
C ILE A 183 -8.27 -7.40 21.60
N GLY A 184 -7.87 -7.83 22.80
CA GLY A 184 -8.16 -7.14 24.05
C GLY A 184 -7.19 -7.55 25.15
N ASP A 185 -7.31 -6.91 26.30
CA ASP A 185 -6.55 -7.17 27.53
C ASP A 185 -6.52 -8.65 27.94
N GLU A 186 -7.62 -9.36 27.73
CA GLU A 186 -7.74 -10.81 28.00
C GLU A 186 -7.57 -11.70 26.75
N SER A 187 -7.33 -11.13 25.56
CA SER A 187 -7.29 -11.86 24.29
C SER A 187 -6.22 -11.32 23.33
N LEU A 188 -5.13 -12.07 23.17
CA LEU A 188 -4.12 -11.93 22.10
C LEU A 188 -3.30 -10.62 22.11
N LEU A 189 -3.59 -9.65 22.97
CA LEU A 189 -2.79 -8.43 23.14
C LEU A 189 -1.63 -8.72 24.11
N VAL A 190 -0.39 -8.55 23.63
CA VAL A 190 0.83 -8.76 24.43
C VAL A 190 1.38 -7.45 24.97
N ASP A 191 1.31 -6.38 24.17
CA ASP A 191 1.80 -5.04 24.51
C ASP A 191 1.08 -3.98 23.65
N TYR A 192 1.06 -2.72 24.09
CA TYR A 192 0.48 -1.60 23.33
C TYR A 192 1.20 -0.28 23.61
N ASP A 193 1.28 0.57 22.60
CA ASP A 193 1.67 1.98 22.71
C ASP A 193 0.47 2.84 22.31
N TYR A 194 0.07 3.77 23.19
CA TYR A 194 -1.05 4.68 22.94
C TYR A 194 -0.63 6.10 23.28
N SER A 195 -0.80 7.01 22.32
CA SER A 195 -0.61 8.43 22.51
C SER A 195 -1.82 9.21 21.97
N SER A 196 -2.14 10.31 22.64
CA SER A 196 -3.17 11.26 22.22
C SER A 196 -2.68 12.67 22.52
N SER A 197 -2.81 13.58 21.56
CA SER A 197 -2.32 14.94 21.66
C SER A 197 -3.41 15.95 21.28
N ILE A 198 -3.53 17.02 22.06
CA ILE A 198 -4.37 18.17 21.69
C ILE A 198 -3.72 18.99 20.56
N ASP A 199 -2.41 18.89 20.38
CA ASP A 199 -1.66 19.70 19.42
C ASP A 199 -1.80 19.22 17.97
N ASP A 200 -2.23 17.96 17.75
CA ASP A 200 -2.24 17.36 16.41
C ASP A 200 -3.53 17.68 15.63
N ASP A 201 -4.69 17.44 16.22
CA ASP A 201 -5.99 17.50 15.51
C ASP A 201 -7.10 18.27 16.24
N SER A 202 -6.79 18.99 17.32
CA SER A 202 -7.78 19.83 18.01
C SER A 202 -7.67 21.30 17.60
N TYR A 203 -8.73 21.83 17.01
CA TYR A 203 -8.80 23.23 16.59
C TYR A 203 -9.97 23.93 17.26
N ASN A 204 -9.68 24.98 18.02
CA ASN A 204 -10.70 25.86 18.62
C ASN A 204 -11.24 26.92 17.64
N GLN A 205 -10.59 27.07 16.49
CA GLN A 205 -10.98 28.00 15.43
C GLN A 205 -10.66 27.42 14.04
N ILE A 206 -11.67 27.37 13.18
CA ILE A 206 -11.54 26.99 11.76
C ILE A 206 -11.79 28.23 10.91
N LYS A 207 -10.83 28.55 10.03
CA LYS A 207 -10.95 29.63 9.04
C LYS A 207 -11.03 29.03 7.64
N LEU A 208 -12.23 29.04 7.07
CA LEU A 208 -12.45 28.66 5.68
C LEU A 208 -12.30 29.90 4.79
N ILE A 209 -11.48 29.80 3.75
CA ILE A 209 -11.37 30.84 2.72
C ILE A 209 -11.95 30.28 1.44
N LYS A 210 -13.00 30.93 0.93
CA LYS A 210 -13.64 30.59 -0.33
C LYS A 210 -13.34 31.69 -1.34
N GLU A 211 -12.71 31.33 -2.46
CA GLU A 211 -12.58 32.24 -3.60
C GLU A 211 -13.89 32.18 -4.40
N ASN A 212 -14.70 33.23 -4.30
CA ASN A 212 -15.96 33.30 -5.04
C ASN A 212 -15.65 33.77 -6.46
N GLN A 213 -15.76 32.84 -7.43
CA GLN A 213 -15.47 33.11 -8.83
C GLN A 213 -16.45 34.09 -9.49
N GLU A 214 -17.68 34.20 -8.99
CA GLU A 214 -18.68 35.14 -9.52
C GLU A 214 -18.43 36.57 -9.05
N THR A 215 -18.09 36.75 -7.77
CA THR A 215 -17.85 38.08 -7.19
C THR A 215 -16.39 38.52 -7.28
N GLN A 216 -15.49 37.64 -7.71
CA GLN A 216 -14.03 37.78 -7.72
C GLN A 216 -13.44 38.21 -6.36
N LYS A 217 -14.15 37.90 -5.27
CA LYS A 217 -13.74 38.26 -3.90
C LYS A 217 -13.40 37.02 -3.10
N ARG A 218 -12.49 37.20 -2.16
CA ARG A 218 -12.20 36.23 -1.11
C ARG A 218 -13.22 36.39 0.01
N GLU A 219 -14.01 35.35 0.21
CA GLU A 219 -14.92 35.24 1.34
C GLU A 219 -14.21 34.46 2.45
N VAL A 220 -14.30 34.97 3.67
CA VAL A 220 -13.67 34.38 4.85
C VAL A 220 -14.76 34.02 5.83
N TYR A 221 -14.85 32.73 6.17
CA TYR A 221 -15.76 32.20 7.17
C TYR A 221 -14.93 31.71 8.36
N ILE A 222 -15.21 32.22 9.55
CA ILE A 222 -14.52 31.82 10.76
C ILE A 222 -15.57 31.26 11.72
N VAL A 223 -15.38 30.01 12.12
CA VAL A 223 -16.12 29.39 13.22
C VAL A 223 -15.14 29.20 14.36
N LYS A 224 -15.53 29.65 15.55
CA LYS A 224 -14.71 29.60 16.76
C LYS A 224 -15.54 28.99 17.87
N ASP A 225 -15.02 27.98 18.54
CA ASP A 225 -15.55 27.53 19.82
C ASP A 225 -14.90 28.39 20.92
N SER A 226 -15.66 29.34 21.46
CA SER A 226 -15.20 30.23 22.54
C SER A 226 -15.49 29.69 23.94
N SER A 227 -16.12 28.52 24.07
CA SER A 227 -16.48 27.95 25.37
C SER A 227 -15.31 27.25 26.08
N THR A 228 -14.25 26.97 25.34
CA THR A 228 -13.07 26.19 25.76
C THR A 228 -11.75 26.98 25.62
N ILE A 229 -11.83 28.31 25.50
CA ILE A 229 -10.69 29.25 25.36
C ILE A 229 -10.58 30.15 26.59
#